data_AF-A0A151SBR9-F1
#
_entry.id   AF-A0A151SBR9-F1
#
_cell.length_a   1.000
_cell.length_b   1.000
_cell.length_c   1.000
_cell.angle_alpha   90.00
_cell.angle_beta   90.00
_cell.angle_gamma   90.00
#
_symmetry.space_group_name_H-M   'P 1'
#
loop_
_entity.id
_entity.type
_entity.pdbx_description
1 polymer ?
#
loop_
_entity_poly.entity_id
_entity_poly.type
_entity_poly.pdbx_seq_one_letter_code
_entity_poly.pdbx_strand_id
1 'polypeptide(L)'
;MEQPPGFVAQGESSGLVCRLRKSLYGLKQSPRAWFGRFSTLVQQFGMIRSEADHSVFYRHSTARCIYLIVYVDDIVLTGSDHHGISQIKQHL
;
A
#
# COMPACT_ATOMS: atom_id res chain seq x y z
N MET A 1 -20.98 15.30 12.07
CA MET A 1 -21.13 14.06 11.28
C MET A 1 -22.23 13.29 11.96
N GLU A 2 -23.28 12.91 11.24
CA GLU A 2 -24.40 12.16 11.82
C GLU A 2 -24.23 10.67 11.55
N GLN A 3 -24.91 9.84 12.34
CA GLN A 3 -24.92 8.41 12.10
C GLN A 3 -25.55 8.13 10.72
N PRO A 4 -25.05 7.15 9.95
CA PRO A 4 -25.58 6.86 8.63
C PRO A 4 -27.04 6.38 8.75
N PRO A 5 -27.91 6.71 7.76
CA PRO A 5 -29.28 6.22 7.73
C PRO A 5 -29.33 4.70 7.88
N GLY A 6 -30.15 4.19 8.80
CA GLY A 6 -30.27 2.75 9.10
C GLY A 6 -29.35 2.20 10.19
N PHE A 7 -28.42 2.99 10.73
CA PHE A 7 -27.56 2.61 11.86
C PHE A 7 -27.77 3.47 13.11
N VAL A 8 -28.83 4.29 13.14
CA VAL A 8 -29.13 5.17 14.27
C VAL A 8 -29.46 4.33 15.51
N ALA A 9 -28.52 4.26 16.46
CA ALA A 9 -28.73 3.53 17.70
C ALA A 9 -29.79 4.22 18.58
N GLN A 10 -30.87 3.51 18.92
CA GLN A 10 -31.92 4.04 19.80
C GLN A 10 -31.42 4.19 21.24
N GLY A 11 -31.54 5.38 21.80
CA GLY A 11 -31.20 5.68 23.20
C GLY A 11 -29.80 6.23 23.43
N GLU A 12 -28.92 6.28 22.40
CA GLU A 12 -27.63 6.95 22.51
C GLU A 12 -27.71 8.41 22.05
N SER A 13 -27.02 9.28 22.77
CA SER A 13 -27.12 10.74 22.68
C SER A 13 -26.65 11.28 21.33
N SER A 14 -27.18 12.46 20.96
CA SER A 14 -26.75 13.21 19.79
C SER A 14 -25.22 13.44 19.80
N GLY A 15 -24.57 13.30 18.65
CA GLY A 15 -23.13 13.57 18.49
C GLY A 15 -22.23 12.35 18.23
N LEU A 16 -22.78 11.15 18.06
CA LEU A 16 -22.01 9.98 17.64
C LEU A 16 -21.57 10.08 16.16
N VAL A 17 -20.32 9.66 15.90
CA VAL A 17 -19.68 9.72 14.59
C VAL A 17 -19.06 8.37 14.21
N CYS A 18 -18.97 8.09 12.91
CA CYS A 18 -18.32 6.86 12.42
C CYS A 18 -16.80 6.87 12.66
N ARG A 19 -16.29 5.82 13.32
CA ARG A 19 -14.84 5.59 13.44
C ARG A 19 -14.33 4.75 12.26
N LEU A 20 -13.48 5.34 11.43
CA LEU A 20 -12.80 4.61 10.36
C LEU A 20 -11.77 3.63 10.93
N ARG A 21 -11.91 2.34 10.59
CA ARG A 21 -10.91 1.30 10.92
C ARG A 21 -9.79 1.20 9.88
N LYS A 22 -10.02 1.74 8.68
CA LYS A 22 -9.08 1.81 7.56
C LYS A 22 -9.20 3.18 6.91
N SER A 23 -8.14 3.62 6.25
CA SER A 23 -8.13 4.83 5.44
C SER A 23 -9.12 4.72 4.28
N LEU A 24 -9.94 5.74 4.06
CA LEU A 24 -10.81 5.83 2.89
C LEU A 24 -10.02 6.32 1.68
N TYR A 25 -10.34 5.80 0.49
CA TYR A 25 -9.82 6.37 -0.75
C TYR A 25 -10.26 7.84 -0.90
N GLY A 26 -9.42 8.66 -1.53
CA GLY A 26 -9.70 10.08 -1.74
C GLY A 26 -9.42 11.02 -0.56
N LEU A 27 -9.08 10.51 0.64
CA LEU A 27 -8.56 11.38 1.70
C LEU A 27 -7.13 11.81 1.36
N LYS A 28 -6.79 13.07 1.65
CA LYS A 28 -5.46 13.65 1.38
C LYS A 28 -4.31 12.81 1.99
N GLN A 29 -4.52 12.22 3.17
CA GLN A 29 -3.52 11.39 3.85
C GLN A 29 -3.46 9.92 3.38
N SER A 30 -4.49 9.42 2.69
CA SER A 30 -4.60 8.00 2.37
C SER A 30 -3.48 7.48 1.47
N PRO A 31 -3.09 8.16 0.38
CA PRO A 31 -1.99 7.71 -0.47
C PRO A 31 -0.67 7.60 0.30
N ARG A 32 -0.39 8.57 1.19
CA ARG A 32 0.84 8.56 2.00
C ARG A 32 0.86 7.41 3.01
N ALA A 33 -0.25 7.17 3.69
CA ALA A 33 -0.36 6.08 4.67
C ALA A 33 -0.27 4.70 3.99
N TRP A 34 -0.92 4.54 2.84
CA TRP A 34 -0.84 3.35 2.02
C TRP A 34 0.59 3.11 1.53
N PHE A 35 1.22 4.12 0.93
CA PHE A 35 2.57 4.01 0.39
C PHE A 35 3.60 3.69 1.48
N GLY A 36 3.50 4.32 2.66
CA GLY A 36 4.41 4.02 3.77
C GLY A 36 4.31 2.57 4.26
N ARG A 37 3.09 2.02 4.33
CA ARG A 37 2.87 0.62 4.69
C ARG A 37 3.38 -0.34 3.61
N PHE A 38 3.11 -0.01 2.35
CA PHE A 38 3.55 -0.77 1.19
C PHE A 38 5.09 -0.80 1.08
N SER A 39 5.74 0.37 1.18
CA SER A 39 7.21 0.50 1.18
C SER A 39 7.84 -0.39 2.25
N THR A 40 7.31 -0.35 3.49
CA THR A 40 7.84 -1.15 4.59
C THR A 40 7.74 -2.65 4.30
N LEU A 41 6.61 -3.10 3.76
CA LEU A 41 6.36 -4.50 3.41
C LEU A 41 7.30 -4.97 2.28
N VAL A 42 7.43 -4.20 1.21
CA VAL A 42 8.31 -4.54 0.08
C VAL A 42 9.79 -4.58 0.50
N GLN A 43 10.20 -3.69 1.40
CA GLN A 43 11.55 -3.69 1.96
C GLN A 43 11.81 -4.92 2.85
N GLN A 44 10.81 -5.41 3.60
CA GLN A 44 10.92 -6.66 4.36
C GLN A 44 11.14 -7.88 3.46
N PHE A 45 10.71 -7.83 2.20
CA PHE A 45 11.00 -8.86 1.18
C PHE A 45 12.37 -8.72 0.50
N GLY A 46 13.23 -7.85 1.03
CA GLY A 46 14.61 -7.67 0.56
C GLY A 46 14.71 -6.85 -0.73
N MET A 47 13.67 -6.10 -1.10
CA MET A 47 13.80 -5.07 -2.12
C MET A 47 14.36 -3.78 -1.52
N ILE A 48 15.25 -3.13 -2.26
CA ILE A 48 15.89 -1.88 -1.87
C ILE A 48 15.13 -0.74 -2.54
N ARG A 49 14.80 0.31 -1.79
CA ARG A 49 14.20 1.51 -2.36
C ARG A 49 15.28 2.32 -3.08
N SER A 50 14.98 2.81 -4.28
CA SER A 50 15.88 3.66 -5.03
C SER A 50 16.01 5.04 -4.38
N GLU A 51 17.23 5.57 -4.37
CA GLU A 51 17.55 6.93 -3.94
C GLU A 51 17.29 7.96 -5.04
N ALA A 52 17.30 7.52 -6.31
CA ALA A 52 16.99 8.40 -7.44
C ALA A 52 15.48 8.64 -7.60
N ASP A 53 14.67 7.64 -7.27
CA ASP A 53 13.20 7.72 -7.29
C ASP A 53 12.62 6.82 -6.20
N HIS A 54 12.01 7.42 -5.19
CA HIS A 54 11.46 6.68 -4.06
C HIS A 54 10.23 5.83 -4.40
N SER A 55 9.62 5.99 -5.58
CA SER A 55 8.55 5.11 -6.07
C SER A 55 9.07 3.80 -6.67
N VAL A 56 10.40 3.69 -6.87
CA VAL A 56 11.05 2.53 -7.45
C VAL A 56 11.75 1.71 -6.36
N PHE A 57 11.48 0.41 -6.37
CA PHE A 57 12.18 -0.59 -5.58
C PHE A 57 12.86 -1.56 -6.51
N TYR A 58 14.01 -2.08 -6.11
CA TYR A 58 14.75 -3.02 -6.93
C TYR A 58 15.40 -4.11 -6.08
N ARG A 59 15.67 -5.25 -6.71
CA ARG A 59 16.50 -6.31 -6.15
C ARG A 59 17.42 -6.81 -7.25
N HIS A 60 18.73 -6.66 -7.04
CA HIS A 60 19.74 -7.06 -8.00
C HIS A 60 20.62 -8.17 -7.44
N SER A 61 20.86 -9.17 -8.28
CA SER A 61 21.92 -10.17 -8.14
C SER A 61 22.87 -10.04 -9.34
N THR A 62 23.96 -10.78 -9.33
CA THR A 62 24.95 -10.76 -10.42
C THR A 62 24.37 -11.09 -11.80
N ALA A 63 23.29 -11.86 -11.88
CA ALA A 63 22.69 -12.30 -13.15
C ALA A 63 21.21 -11.91 -13.32
N ARG A 64 20.51 -11.52 -12.25
CA ARG A 64 19.07 -11.27 -12.30
C ARG A 64 18.68 -10.00 -11.58
N CYS A 65 17.65 -9.34 -12.09
CA CYS A 65 17.07 -8.14 -11.52
C CYS A 65 15.54 -8.27 -11.36
N ILE A 66 15.02 -7.52 -10.40
CA ILE A 66 13.60 -7.25 -10.23
C ILE A 66 13.46 -5.75 -9.97
N TYR A 67 12.48 -5.14 -10.62
CA TYR A 67 12.05 -3.76 -10.41
C TYR A 67 10.57 -3.75 -10.08
N LEU A 68 10.22 -3.01 -9.03
CA LEU A 68 8.86 -2.73 -8.62
C LEU A 68 8.68 -1.22 -8.63
N ILE A 69 7.71 -0.73 -9.40
CA ILE A 69 7.44 0.70 -9.56
C ILE A 69 6.00 0.94 -9.12
N VAL A 70 5.82 1.94 -8.25
CA VAL A 70 4.50 2.30 -7.71
C VAL A 70 4.05 3.63 -8.28
N TYR A 71 2.92 3.66 -8.97
CA TYR A 71 2.31 4.88 -9.48
C TYR A 71 0.89 5.03 -8.96
N VAL A 72 0.73 5.79 -7.88
CA VAL A 72 -0.55 5.99 -7.19
C VAL A 72 -1.16 4.64 -6.78
N ASP A 73 -2.12 4.13 -7.55
CA ASP A 73 -2.84 2.87 -7.31
C ASP A 73 -2.33 1.72 -8.19
N ASP A 74 -1.46 2.00 -9.17
CA ASP A 74 -0.89 1.02 -10.08
C ASP A 74 0.49 0.55 -9.60
N ILE A 75 0.75 -0.74 -9.77
CA ILE A 75 2.06 -1.35 -9.45
C ILE A 75 2.56 -2.11 -10.68
N VAL A 76 3.76 -1.76 -11.14
CA VAL A 76 4.46 -2.49 -12.19
C VAL A 76 5.57 -3.32 -11.55
N LEU A 77 5.54 -4.63 -11.77
CA LEU A 77 6.57 -5.56 -11.31
C LEU A 77 7.18 -6.27 -12.53
N THR A 78 8.47 -6.04 -12.77
CA THR A 78 9.19 -6.55 -13.95
C THR A 78 10.63 -6.94 -13.61
N GLY A 79 11.31 -7.65 -14.50
CA GLY A 79 12.69 -8.09 -14.30
C GLY A 79 12.97 -9.46 -14.91
N SER A 80 14.23 -9.88 -14.84
CA SER A 80 14.70 -11.17 -15.37
C SER A 80 14.55 -12.33 -14.38
N ASP A 81 14.29 -12.07 -13.09
CA ASP A 81 14.04 -13.10 -12.09
C ASP A 81 12.56 -13.49 -12.00
N HIS A 82 12.09 -14.32 -12.93
CA HIS A 82 10.69 -14.76 -12.97
C HIS A 82 10.25 -15.52 -11.69
N HIS A 83 11.16 -16.26 -11.07
CA HIS A 83 10.86 -16.97 -9.82
C HIS A 83 10.70 -15.99 -8.66
N GLY A 84 11.65 -15.05 -8.51
CA GLY A 84 11.56 -14.00 -7.51
C GLY A 84 10.33 -13.09 -7.67
N ILE A 85 9.95 -12.78 -8.92
CA ILE A 85 8.70 -12.06 -9.23
C ILE A 85 7.48 -12.85 -8.74
N SER A 86 7.44 -14.16 -8.99
CA SER A 86 6.35 -15.02 -8.56
C SER A 86 6.24 -15.10 -7.03
N GLN A 87 7.38 -15.16 -6.34
CA GLN A 87 7.42 -15.13 -4.87
C GLN A 87 6.89 -13.80 -4.31
N ILE A 88 7.31 -12.65 -4.87
CA ILE A 88 6.80 -11.34 -4.43
C ILE A 88 5.28 -11.25 -4.63
N LYS A 89 4.76 -11.72 -5.77
CA LYS A 89 3.32 -11.71 -6.06
C LYS A 89 2.48 -12.53 -5.07
N GLN A 90 3.03 -13.58 -4.47
CA GLN A 90 2.31 -14.38 -3.47
C GLN A 90 2.16 -13.67 -2.11
N HIS A 91 2.97 -12.63 -1.87
CA HIS A 91 3.03 -11.94 -0.59
C HIS A 91 2.47 -10.50 -0.63
N LEU A 92 2.18 -9.99 -1.83
CA LEU A 92 1.44 -8.75 -2.07
C LEU A 92 -0.06 -9.03 -2.07
#